data_AF-A0A7G7BPH8-F1
#
_entry.id   AF-A0A7G7BPH8-F1
#
_cell.length_a   1.000
_cell.length_b   1.000
_cell.length_c   1.000
_cell.angle_alpha   90.00
_cell.angle_beta   90.00
_cell.angle_gamma   90.00
#
_symmetry.space_group_name_H-M   'P 1'
#
loop_
_entity.id
_entity.type
_entity.pdbx_description
1 polymer ?
#
loop_
_entity_poly.entity_id
_entity_poly.type
_entity_poly.pdbx_seq_one_letter_code
_entity_poly.pdbx_strand_id
1 'polypeptide(L)'
;MTRPPNTPNPETAAASATAAARTPDTRIGRYDWEKARGPIAAFGESKSLGAWANDPRCQVKKEALRTRLALGWDPEEAVTKPKHELPTLQFTFGEKTLTLRGWAEQSGIKYHTLYGRIHTQGLSFEEALAKGPDGEHFMVPVTAFGETKPLYRWGVDPRANASTSTIRKRIKAGWNPQIAITEEPENRSTLGTGQPYSAWGQRMSLPDWGRLSGIPEEVIRGRMHGHELTLEAALQSLGWTPEAPATATSLLTVQVHQLQPGDLIVSAEASSGEITVRRHHVDTHPPRHASRPMAQKPATPPPGPQPARRSAGR
;
A
#
# COMPACT_ATOMS: atom_id res chain seq x y z
N MET A 1 -73.76 17.81 -5.73
CA MET A 1 -74.04 16.58 -6.50
C MET A 1 -73.02 15.53 -6.08
N THR A 2 -73.53 14.51 -5.41
CA THR A 2 -72.83 13.49 -4.63
C THR A 2 -72.10 12.50 -5.54
N ARG A 3 -70.79 12.34 -5.36
CA ARG A 3 -69.96 11.36 -6.09
C ARG A 3 -70.07 10.00 -5.38
N PRO A 4 -70.36 8.89 -6.07
CA PRO A 4 -70.60 7.60 -5.42
C PRO A 4 -69.31 6.98 -4.87
N PRO A 5 -69.41 6.07 -3.87
CA PRO A 5 -68.26 5.40 -3.28
C PRO A 5 -67.68 4.36 -4.25
N ASN A 6 -66.37 4.41 -4.39
CA ASN A 6 -65.59 3.52 -5.24
C ASN A 6 -65.60 2.09 -4.65
N THR A 7 -66.28 1.16 -5.32
CA THR A 7 -66.24 -0.27 -4.99
C THR A 7 -64.93 -0.86 -5.52
N PRO A 8 -64.10 -1.53 -4.70
CA PRO A 8 -62.89 -2.16 -5.21
C PRO A 8 -63.24 -3.41 -6.04
N ASN A 9 -62.67 -3.49 -7.25
CA ASN A 9 -62.77 -4.63 -8.16
C ASN A 9 -62.32 -5.95 -7.49
N PRO A 10 -63.05 -7.07 -7.65
CA PRO A 10 -62.72 -8.35 -7.01
C PRO A 10 -61.59 -9.15 -7.69
N GLU A 11 -60.95 -8.65 -8.74
CA GLU A 11 -59.86 -9.36 -9.45
C GLU A 11 -58.45 -9.12 -8.91
N THR A 12 -58.28 -8.29 -7.87
CA THR A 12 -56.96 -8.02 -7.25
C THR A 12 -56.69 -8.83 -5.98
N ALA A 13 -57.49 -9.86 -5.69
CA ALA A 13 -57.40 -10.66 -4.46
C ALA A 13 -56.78 -12.07 -4.65
N ALA A 14 -56.32 -12.42 -5.86
CA ALA A 14 -55.78 -13.76 -6.16
C ALA A 14 -54.32 -13.76 -6.67
N ALA A 15 -53.53 -12.74 -6.34
CA ALA A 15 -52.08 -12.70 -6.63
C ALA A 15 -51.21 -12.51 -5.36
N SER A 16 -51.76 -12.82 -4.17
CA SER A 16 -51.06 -12.76 -2.88
C SER A 16 -50.95 -14.14 -2.20
N ALA A 17 -50.65 -15.18 -2.98
CA ALA A 17 -50.40 -16.53 -2.45
C ALA A 17 -49.26 -17.23 -3.20
N THR A 18 -48.11 -16.57 -3.36
CA THR A 18 -46.83 -17.27 -3.61
C THR A 18 -45.64 -16.45 -3.12
N ALA A 19 -45.77 -15.83 -1.95
CA ALA A 19 -44.62 -15.43 -1.16
C ALA A 19 -44.09 -16.69 -0.45
N ALA A 20 -43.50 -17.61 -1.22
CA ALA A 20 -42.65 -18.64 -0.65
C ALA A 20 -41.60 -17.93 0.20
N ALA A 21 -41.62 -18.20 1.50
CA ALA A 21 -40.66 -17.68 2.45
C ALA A 21 -39.25 -17.88 1.87
N ARG A 22 -38.62 -16.78 1.45
CA ARG A 22 -37.18 -16.73 1.23
C ARG A 22 -36.57 -16.95 2.61
N THR A 23 -36.30 -18.21 2.93
CA THR A 23 -35.39 -18.56 4.01
C THR A 23 -34.12 -17.75 3.82
N PRO A 24 -33.58 -17.14 4.89
CA PRO A 24 -32.31 -16.44 4.77
C PRO A 24 -31.29 -17.49 4.35
N ASP A 25 -30.72 -17.32 3.15
CA ASP A 25 -29.57 -18.06 2.64
C ASP A 25 -28.45 -17.88 3.66
N THR A 26 -28.41 -18.80 4.62
CA THR A 26 -27.30 -18.87 5.56
C THR A 26 -26.12 -19.26 4.71
N ARG A 27 -25.24 -18.28 4.51
CA ARG A 27 -23.94 -18.29 3.81
C ARG A 27 -23.05 -19.52 4.06
N ILE A 28 -23.44 -20.40 4.99
CA ILE A 28 -22.86 -21.66 5.42
C ILE A 28 -23.26 -22.82 4.49
N GLY A 29 -24.43 -22.78 3.83
CA GLY A 29 -24.91 -23.86 2.94
C GLY A 29 -24.26 -23.92 1.55
N ARG A 30 -23.39 -22.96 1.21
CA ARG A 30 -22.73 -22.89 -0.11
C ARG A 30 -21.53 -23.84 -0.25
N TYR A 31 -20.90 -24.22 0.87
CA TYR A 31 -19.64 -24.96 0.87
C TYR A 31 -19.83 -26.35 1.46
N ASP A 32 -19.56 -27.37 0.66
CA ASP A 32 -19.51 -28.77 1.10
C ASP A 32 -18.07 -29.12 1.51
N TRP A 33 -17.72 -28.79 2.76
CA TRP A 33 -16.36 -29.02 3.26
C TRP A 33 -15.97 -30.51 3.35
N GLU A 34 -16.91 -31.45 3.24
CA GLU A 34 -16.60 -32.88 3.21
C GLU A 34 -15.88 -33.27 1.91
N LYS A 35 -16.21 -32.62 0.78
CA LYS A 35 -15.51 -32.83 -0.50
C LYS A 35 -14.03 -32.44 -0.48
N ALA A 36 -13.65 -31.60 0.49
CA ALA A 36 -12.26 -31.20 0.71
C ALA A 36 -11.57 -32.03 1.82
N ARG A 37 -12.25 -33.01 2.41
CA ARG A 37 -11.71 -33.93 3.43
C ARG A 37 -11.40 -35.29 2.81
N GLY A 38 -10.35 -35.92 3.34
CA GLY A 38 -9.94 -37.25 2.90
C GLY A 38 -9.06 -37.24 1.64
N PRO A 39 -8.88 -38.43 1.01
CA PRO A 39 -8.07 -38.59 -0.19
C PRO A 39 -8.83 -38.06 -1.41
N ILE A 40 -8.21 -37.13 -2.13
CA ILE A 40 -8.76 -36.48 -3.32
C ILE A 40 -8.16 -37.16 -4.54
N ALA A 41 -9.01 -37.73 -5.40
CA ALA A 41 -8.61 -38.38 -6.64
C ALA A 41 -8.52 -37.35 -7.78
N ALA A 42 -7.35 -37.22 -8.40
CA ALA A 42 -7.11 -36.39 -9.57
C ALA A 42 -5.93 -36.97 -10.39
N PHE A 43 -5.97 -36.87 -11.72
CA PHE A 43 -4.91 -37.38 -12.61
C PHE A 43 -4.60 -38.87 -12.43
N GLY A 44 -5.61 -39.67 -12.07
CA GLY A 44 -5.45 -41.10 -11.75
C GLY A 44 -4.74 -41.40 -10.42
N GLU A 45 -4.39 -40.39 -9.63
CA GLU A 45 -3.73 -40.52 -8.34
C GLU A 45 -4.67 -40.06 -7.22
N SER A 46 -4.55 -40.65 -6.01
CA SER A 46 -5.33 -40.23 -4.85
C SER A 46 -4.41 -39.72 -3.75
N LYS A 47 -4.47 -38.42 -3.47
CA LYS A 47 -3.58 -37.75 -2.51
C LYS A 47 -4.38 -36.93 -1.50
N SER A 48 -3.77 -36.65 -0.34
CA SER A 48 -4.36 -35.71 0.61
C SER A 48 -4.35 -34.28 0.05
N LEU A 49 -5.23 -33.42 0.57
CA LEU A 49 -5.26 -31.99 0.22
C LEU A 49 -3.90 -31.31 0.36
N GLY A 50 -3.12 -31.67 1.39
CA GLY A 50 -1.77 -31.12 1.61
C GLY A 50 -0.77 -31.61 0.57
N ALA A 51 -0.84 -32.88 0.20
CA ALA A 51 0.01 -33.45 -0.84
C ALA A 51 -0.31 -32.86 -2.22
N TRP A 52 -1.59 -32.66 -2.56
CA TRP A 52 -1.97 -31.94 -3.79
C TRP A 52 -1.54 -30.48 -3.77
N ALA A 53 -1.66 -29.77 -2.64
CA ALA A 53 -1.26 -28.37 -2.56
C ALA A 53 0.27 -28.14 -2.73
N ASN A 54 1.08 -29.17 -2.44
CA ASN A 54 2.52 -29.16 -2.64
C ASN A 54 2.95 -29.78 -3.98
N ASP A 55 2.00 -30.33 -4.74
CA ASP A 55 2.27 -30.94 -6.03
C ASP A 55 2.67 -29.85 -7.05
N PRO A 56 3.70 -30.07 -7.89
CA PRO A 56 4.12 -29.10 -8.90
C PRO A 56 3.01 -28.70 -9.89
N ARG A 57 1.99 -29.56 -10.07
CA ARG A 57 0.84 -29.27 -10.95
C ARG A 57 -0.15 -28.29 -10.32
N CYS A 58 -0.10 -28.10 -9.00
CA CYS A 58 -1.03 -27.25 -8.27
C CYS A 58 -0.70 -25.76 -8.42
N GLN A 59 -1.57 -25.03 -9.09
CA GLN A 59 -1.42 -23.60 -9.37
C GLN A 59 -1.93 -22.70 -8.22
N VAL A 60 -2.40 -23.29 -7.12
CA VAL A 60 -3.01 -22.55 -6.00
C VAL A 60 -2.54 -23.05 -4.65
N LYS A 61 -2.63 -22.17 -3.64
CA LYS A 61 -2.34 -22.54 -2.24
C LYS A 61 -3.41 -23.50 -1.70
N LYS A 62 -3.03 -24.30 -0.70
CA LYS A 62 -3.89 -25.27 0.00
C LYS A 62 -5.29 -24.75 0.33
N GLU A 63 -5.41 -23.53 0.84
CA GLU A 63 -6.69 -22.96 1.24
C GLU A 63 -7.60 -22.61 0.05
N ALA A 64 -7.01 -22.18 -1.06
CA ALA A 64 -7.75 -21.95 -2.30
C ALA A 64 -8.19 -23.27 -2.93
N LEU A 65 -7.34 -24.30 -2.91
CA LEU A 65 -7.71 -25.65 -3.35
C LEU A 65 -8.87 -26.21 -2.50
N ARG A 66 -8.78 -26.08 -1.17
CA ARG A 66 -9.84 -26.48 -0.22
C ARG A 66 -11.17 -25.81 -0.56
N THR A 67 -11.14 -24.51 -0.80
CA THR A 67 -12.35 -23.72 -1.11
C THR A 67 -12.95 -24.15 -2.45
N ARG A 68 -12.13 -24.40 -3.48
CA ARG A 68 -12.59 -24.89 -4.79
C ARG A 68 -13.30 -26.24 -4.68
N LEU A 69 -12.70 -27.19 -3.97
CA LEU A 69 -13.31 -28.51 -3.73
C LEU A 69 -14.62 -28.41 -2.94
N ALA A 70 -14.65 -27.54 -1.93
CA ALA A 70 -15.87 -27.30 -1.16
C ALA A 70 -16.98 -26.61 -1.98
N LEU A 71 -16.61 -25.88 -3.03
CA LEU A 71 -17.55 -25.35 -4.03
C LEU A 71 -17.94 -26.40 -5.09
N GLY A 72 -17.48 -27.64 -4.96
CA GLY A 72 -17.80 -28.74 -5.86
C GLY A 72 -17.03 -28.72 -7.18
N TRP A 73 -15.89 -28.04 -7.25
CA TRP A 73 -15.03 -28.10 -8.44
C TRP A 73 -14.49 -29.52 -8.64
N ASP A 74 -14.28 -29.87 -9.91
CA ASP A 74 -13.55 -31.08 -10.26
C ASP A 74 -12.12 -31.03 -9.70
N PRO A 75 -11.59 -32.11 -9.12
CA PRO A 75 -10.25 -32.13 -8.54
C PRO A 75 -9.11 -31.74 -9.50
N GLU A 76 -9.16 -32.15 -10.76
CA GLU A 76 -8.11 -31.82 -11.73
C GLU A 76 -8.15 -30.33 -12.09
N GLU A 77 -9.36 -29.80 -12.31
CA GLU A 77 -9.56 -28.38 -12.55
C GLU A 77 -9.18 -27.53 -11.33
N ALA A 78 -9.51 -28.00 -10.13
CA ALA A 78 -9.24 -27.29 -8.89
C ALA A 78 -7.74 -27.14 -8.61
N VAL A 79 -6.94 -28.12 -9.04
CA VAL A 79 -5.47 -28.12 -8.93
C VAL A 79 -4.85 -27.25 -10.04
N THR A 80 -5.32 -27.34 -11.28
CA THR A 80 -4.64 -26.75 -12.44
C THR A 80 -5.04 -25.32 -12.79
N LYS A 81 -6.28 -24.89 -12.49
CA LYS A 81 -6.70 -23.52 -12.83
C LYS A 81 -5.91 -22.52 -11.98
N PRO A 82 -5.18 -21.54 -12.55
CA PRO A 82 -4.52 -20.52 -11.76
C PRO A 82 -5.54 -19.69 -10.98
N LYS A 83 -5.12 -19.08 -9.88
CA LYS A 83 -5.94 -18.05 -9.24
C LYS A 83 -6.03 -16.89 -10.23
N HIS A 84 -7.24 -16.41 -10.55
CA HIS A 84 -7.38 -15.21 -11.36
C HIS A 84 -6.53 -14.09 -10.75
N GLU A 85 -5.47 -13.71 -11.47
CA GLU A 85 -4.75 -12.48 -11.20
C GLU A 85 -5.68 -11.35 -11.61
N LEU A 86 -6.48 -10.89 -10.65
CA LEU A 86 -7.29 -9.69 -10.86
C LEU A 86 -6.30 -8.58 -11.24
N PRO A 87 -6.50 -7.90 -12.39
CA PRO A 87 -5.63 -6.81 -12.76
C PRO A 87 -5.60 -5.80 -11.62
N THR A 88 -4.42 -5.28 -11.33
CA THR A 88 -4.29 -4.23 -10.32
C THR A 88 -4.94 -2.99 -10.90
N LEU A 89 -6.21 -2.77 -10.56
CA LEU A 89 -6.96 -1.60 -11.00
C LEU A 89 -6.34 -0.37 -10.37
N GLN A 90 -5.61 0.42 -11.15
CA GLN A 90 -4.99 1.67 -10.73
C GLN A 90 -5.84 2.84 -11.21
N PHE A 91 -5.98 3.85 -10.36
CA PHE A 91 -6.74 5.05 -10.66
C PHE A 91 -5.93 6.27 -10.24
N THR A 92 -5.94 7.30 -11.07
CA THR A 92 -5.33 8.59 -10.79
C THR A 92 -6.41 9.56 -10.33
N PHE A 93 -6.18 10.25 -9.22
CA PHE A 93 -7.07 11.30 -8.72
C PHE A 93 -6.23 12.39 -8.05
N GLY A 94 -6.35 13.61 -8.57
CA GLY A 94 -5.37 14.67 -8.31
C GLY A 94 -3.98 14.27 -8.82
N GLU A 95 -2.98 14.39 -7.96
CA GLU A 95 -1.58 14.07 -8.28
C GLU A 95 -1.15 12.66 -7.82
N LYS A 96 -2.10 11.86 -7.30
CA LYS A 96 -1.82 10.52 -6.75
C LYS A 96 -2.38 9.44 -7.65
N THR A 97 -1.57 8.42 -7.92
CA THR A 97 -2.00 7.18 -8.57
C THR A 97 -1.90 6.06 -7.56
N LEU A 98 -3.04 5.45 -7.21
CA LEU A 98 -3.10 4.34 -6.28
C LEU A 98 -3.91 3.19 -6.89
N THR A 99 -3.71 2.00 -6.33
CA THR A 99 -4.60 0.88 -6.60
C THR A 99 -5.99 1.15 -6.02
N LEU A 100 -7.03 0.49 -6.54
CA LEU A 100 -8.39 0.55 -5.99
C LEU A 100 -8.41 0.23 -4.50
N ARG A 101 -7.54 -0.69 -4.06
CA ARG A 101 -7.36 -1.03 -2.64
C ARG A 101 -6.73 0.12 -1.85
N GLY A 102 -5.71 0.76 -2.40
CA GLY A 102 -5.10 1.95 -1.81
C GLY A 102 -6.11 3.09 -1.67
N TRP A 103 -6.92 3.35 -2.70
CA TRP A 103 -7.98 4.36 -2.65
C TRP A 103 -9.10 4.03 -1.68
N ALA A 104 -9.52 2.76 -1.61
CA ALA A 104 -10.47 2.28 -0.62
C ALA A 104 -9.98 2.58 0.80
N GLU A 105 -8.70 2.31 1.06
CA GLU A 105 -8.13 2.59 2.36
C GLU A 105 -7.99 4.09 2.66
N GLN A 106 -7.49 4.85 1.68
CA GLN A 106 -7.25 6.28 1.80
C GLN A 106 -8.55 7.05 2.10
N SER A 107 -9.63 6.69 1.39
CA SER A 107 -10.96 7.30 1.53
C SER A 107 -11.80 6.75 2.70
N GLY A 108 -11.37 5.63 3.29
CA GLY A 108 -12.17 4.87 4.25
C GLY A 108 -13.35 4.10 3.62
N ILE A 109 -13.51 4.11 2.29
CA ILE A 109 -14.54 3.34 1.59
C ILE A 109 -14.10 1.88 1.51
N LYS A 110 -14.97 0.93 1.86
CA LYS A 110 -14.62 -0.49 1.71
C LYS A 110 -14.30 -0.84 0.26
N TYR A 111 -13.26 -1.65 0.04
CA TYR A 111 -12.84 -2.08 -1.30
C TYR A 111 -14.01 -2.59 -2.15
N HIS A 112 -14.83 -3.51 -1.62
CA HIS A 112 -15.96 -4.07 -2.37
C HIS A 112 -17.04 -3.03 -2.68
N THR A 113 -17.23 -2.03 -1.83
CA THR A 113 -18.15 -0.92 -2.09
C THR A 113 -17.63 -0.07 -3.24
N LEU A 114 -16.35 0.29 -3.22
CA LEU A 114 -15.72 1.08 -4.30
C LEU A 114 -15.69 0.30 -5.63
N TYR A 115 -15.34 -0.99 -5.58
CA TYR A 115 -15.39 -1.89 -6.73
C TYR A 115 -16.80 -2.02 -7.32
N GLY A 116 -17.81 -2.26 -6.47
CA GLY A 116 -19.20 -2.38 -6.90
C GLY A 116 -19.74 -1.07 -7.49
N ARG A 117 -19.34 0.08 -6.97
CA ARG A 117 -19.68 1.40 -7.56
C ARG A 117 -19.17 1.54 -8.99
N ILE A 118 -17.93 1.14 -9.25
CA ILE A 118 -17.30 1.29 -10.57
C ILE A 118 -17.85 0.23 -11.54
N HIS A 119 -17.83 -1.04 -11.16
CA HIS A 119 -18.11 -2.15 -12.08
C HIS A 119 -19.57 -2.59 -12.12
N THR A 120 -20.32 -2.46 -11.02
CA THR A 120 -21.72 -2.90 -10.96
C THR A 120 -22.68 -1.73 -11.18
N GLN A 121 -22.35 -0.55 -10.65
CA GLN A 121 -23.18 0.64 -10.80
C GLN A 121 -22.76 1.53 -11.98
N GLY A 122 -21.61 1.24 -12.61
CA GLY A 122 -21.11 1.98 -13.77
C GLY A 122 -20.66 3.42 -13.47
N LEU A 123 -20.37 3.75 -12.21
CA LEU A 123 -19.93 5.08 -11.83
C LEU A 123 -18.49 5.32 -12.25
N SER A 124 -18.16 6.57 -12.57
CA SER A 124 -16.78 6.99 -12.70
C SER A 124 -16.05 6.88 -11.35
N PHE A 125 -14.72 6.80 -11.40
CA PHE A 125 -13.91 6.73 -10.19
C PHE A 125 -14.14 7.94 -9.27
N GLU A 126 -14.28 9.14 -9.84
CA GLU A 126 -14.52 10.38 -9.11
C GLU A 126 -15.89 10.39 -8.41
N GLU A 127 -16.95 9.99 -9.12
CA GLU A 127 -18.30 9.87 -8.54
C GLU A 127 -18.35 8.80 -7.44
N ALA A 128 -17.62 7.69 -7.63
CA ALA A 128 -17.53 6.62 -6.65
C ALA A 128 -16.87 7.08 -5.34
N LEU A 129 -15.84 7.94 -5.42
CA LEU A 129 -15.23 8.60 -4.27
C LEU A 129 -16.13 9.68 -3.67
N ALA A 130 -16.83 10.45 -4.51
CA ALA A 130 -17.70 11.54 -4.08
C ALA A 130 -18.87 11.06 -3.20
N LYS A 131 -19.36 9.83 -3.44
CA LYS A 131 -20.36 9.18 -2.57
C LYS A 131 -19.86 8.88 -1.16
N GLY A 132 -18.54 8.86 -0.93
CA GLY A 132 -17.94 8.68 0.38
C GLY A 132 -18.17 7.29 1.01
N PRO A 133 -17.60 7.05 2.20
CA PRO A 133 -17.77 5.81 2.95
C PRO A 133 -19.10 5.75 3.71
N ASP A 134 -19.57 4.53 3.96
CA ASP A 134 -20.76 4.31 4.78
C ASP A 134 -20.42 4.59 6.26
N GLY A 135 -21.15 5.49 6.90
CA GLY A 135 -21.03 5.79 8.34
C GLY A 135 -20.92 7.28 8.66
N GLU A 136 -21.75 7.74 9.60
CA GLU A 136 -21.87 9.16 9.99
C GLU A 136 -20.56 9.76 10.48
N HIS A 137 -19.72 8.96 11.14
CA HIS A 137 -18.42 9.41 11.68
C HIS A 137 -17.40 9.80 10.61
N PHE A 138 -17.64 9.47 9.34
CA PHE A 138 -16.82 9.94 8.21
C PHE A 138 -17.37 11.22 7.57
N MET A 139 -18.63 11.57 7.86
CA MET A 139 -19.30 12.78 7.37
C MET A 139 -19.09 13.98 8.30
N VAL A 140 -18.45 13.78 9.45
CA VAL A 140 -18.16 14.84 10.42
C VAL A 140 -17.37 15.96 9.72
N PRO A 141 -17.86 17.21 9.77
CA PRO A 141 -17.15 18.35 9.19
C PRO A 141 -15.87 18.61 10.00
N VAL A 142 -14.75 18.67 9.28
CA VAL A 142 -13.45 19.00 9.85
C VAL A 142 -12.93 20.26 9.16
N THR A 143 -12.56 21.25 9.96
CA THR A 143 -11.98 22.51 9.47
C THR A 143 -10.46 22.41 9.52
N ALA A 144 -9.82 22.57 8.36
CA ALA A 144 -8.37 22.60 8.21
C ALA A 144 -8.01 23.48 7.00
N PHE A 145 -6.85 24.16 7.05
CA PHE A 145 -6.38 25.02 5.94
C PHE A 145 -7.37 26.11 5.50
N GLY A 146 -8.21 26.61 6.41
CA GLY A 146 -9.25 27.59 6.11
C GLY A 146 -10.48 27.03 5.38
N GLU A 147 -10.55 25.71 5.17
CA GLU A 147 -11.66 25.03 4.51
C GLU A 147 -12.36 24.08 5.49
N THR A 148 -13.68 23.90 5.36
CA THR A 148 -14.44 22.91 6.12
C THR A 148 -15.00 21.87 5.16
N LYS A 149 -14.57 20.61 5.33
CA LYS A 149 -15.03 19.49 4.49
C LYS A 149 -15.31 18.26 5.37
N PRO A 150 -16.15 17.33 4.91
CA PRO A 150 -16.32 16.04 5.57
C PRO A 150 -14.98 15.31 5.72
N LEU A 151 -14.77 14.61 6.83
CA LEU A 151 -13.52 13.92 7.14
C LEU A 151 -13.01 13.01 6.01
N TYR A 152 -13.88 12.28 5.31
CA TYR A 152 -13.45 11.43 4.20
C TYR A 152 -12.86 12.19 3.01
N ARG A 153 -13.29 13.44 2.79
CA ARG A 153 -12.74 14.32 1.74
C ARG A 153 -11.31 14.73 2.08
N TRP A 154 -10.99 14.91 3.36
CA TRP A 154 -9.62 15.13 3.79
C TRP A 154 -8.73 13.91 3.55
N GLY A 155 -9.26 12.68 3.68
CA GLY A 155 -8.47 11.48 3.36
C GLY A 155 -8.03 11.44 1.89
N VAL A 156 -8.90 11.83 0.95
CA VAL A 156 -8.56 11.83 -0.49
C VAL A 156 -7.92 13.13 -0.97
N ASP A 157 -7.72 14.11 -0.08
CA ASP A 157 -7.11 15.39 -0.42
C ASP A 157 -5.63 15.20 -0.80
N PRO A 158 -5.11 15.92 -1.81
CA PRO A 158 -3.70 15.84 -2.19
C PRO A 158 -2.75 16.13 -1.02
N ARG A 159 -3.14 17.01 -0.10
CA ARG A 159 -2.36 17.39 1.08
C ARG A 159 -2.28 16.30 2.15
N ALA A 160 -3.12 15.26 2.06
CA ALA A 160 -3.20 14.24 3.09
C ALA A 160 -2.13 13.18 2.96
N ASN A 161 -1.36 13.00 4.03
CA ASN A 161 -0.37 11.92 4.18
C ASN A 161 -0.90 10.76 5.03
N ALA A 162 -2.15 10.85 5.47
CA ALA A 162 -2.81 9.88 6.32
C ALA A 162 -4.18 9.47 5.75
N SER A 163 -4.63 8.26 6.08
CA SER A 163 -5.97 7.78 5.71
C SER A 163 -7.05 8.52 6.49
N THR A 164 -8.28 8.54 5.96
CA THR A 164 -9.46 9.04 6.69
C THR A 164 -9.56 8.46 8.10
N SER A 165 -9.28 7.18 8.27
CA SER A 165 -9.33 6.50 9.57
C SER A 165 -8.24 6.98 10.54
N THR A 166 -7.04 7.24 10.04
CA THR A 166 -5.94 7.77 10.83
C THR A 166 -6.22 9.20 11.26
N ILE A 167 -6.66 10.05 10.32
CA ILE A 167 -7.04 11.45 10.61
C ILE A 167 -8.12 11.46 11.70
N ARG A 168 -9.13 10.58 11.60
CA ARG A 168 -10.16 10.42 12.64
C ARG A 168 -9.58 10.13 14.01
N LYS A 169 -8.69 9.13 14.10
CA LYS A 169 -8.08 8.70 15.37
C LYS A 169 -7.28 9.84 15.99
N ARG A 170 -6.53 10.57 15.18
CA ARG A 170 -5.74 11.74 15.61
C ARG A 170 -6.63 12.86 16.13
N ILE A 171 -7.67 13.24 15.39
CA ILE A 171 -8.63 14.27 15.84
C ILE A 171 -9.31 13.84 17.14
N LYS A 172 -9.71 12.57 17.26
CA LYS A 172 -10.27 12.03 18.52
C LYS A 172 -9.27 12.07 19.68
N ALA A 173 -7.98 11.94 19.39
CA ALA A 173 -6.89 12.09 20.36
C ALA A 173 -6.51 13.56 20.64
N GLY A 174 -7.26 14.53 20.10
CA GLY A 174 -7.05 15.96 20.34
C GLY A 174 -6.01 16.62 19.44
N TRP A 175 -5.59 15.96 18.35
CA TRP A 175 -4.66 16.58 17.40
C TRP A 175 -5.29 17.75 16.67
N ASN A 176 -4.46 18.76 16.36
CA ASN A 176 -4.86 19.81 15.43
C ASN A 176 -5.20 19.19 14.05
N PRO A 177 -6.32 19.58 13.41
CA PRO A 177 -6.74 19.02 12.13
C PRO A 177 -5.72 19.10 10.99
N GLN A 178 -4.99 20.22 10.86
CA GLN A 178 -3.98 20.39 9.81
C GLN A 178 -2.85 19.38 10.01
N ILE A 179 -2.31 19.29 11.23
CA ILE A 179 -1.27 18.32 11.59
C ILE A 179 -1.80 16.90 11.42
N ALA A 180 -3.05 16.63 11.82
CA ALA A 180 -3.65 15.30 11.68
C ALA A 180 -3.71 14.81 10.22
N ILE A 181 -3.85 15.74 9.27
CA ILE A 181 -3.92 15.50 7.82
C ILE A 181 -2.52 15.36 7.20
N THR A 182 -1.59 16.25 7.53
CA THR A 182 -0.26 16.32 6.87
C THR A 182 0.79 15.44 7.52
N GLU A 183 0.66 15.12 8.81
CA GLU A 183 1.68 14.33 9.49
C GLU A 183 1.65 12.87 9.02
N GLU A 184 2.81 12.29 8.74
CA GLU A 184 2.89 10.89 8.35
C GLU A 184 2.57 9.96 9.55
N PRO A 185 1.78 8.89 9.38
CA PRO A 185 1.54 7.94 10.46
C PRO A 185 2.80 7.14 10.80
N GLU A 186 3.18 7.13 12.08
CA GLU A 186 4.32 6.35 12.59
C GLU A 186 4.23 4.84 12.26
N ASN A 187 3.00 4.32 12.18
CA ASN A 187 2.69 2.93 11.86
C ASN A 187 1.88 2.83 10.56
N ARG A 188 2.57 2.79 9.42
CA ARG A 188 1.99 2.57 8.08
C ARG A 188 1.48 1.13 7.86
N SER A 189 1.58 0.23 8.85
CA SER A 189 1.13 -1.17 8.74
C SER A 189 -0.35 -1.34 8.36
N THR A 190 -1.13 -0.27 8.48
CA THR A 190 -2.50 -0.23 8.01
C THR A 190 -2.57 0.09 6.51
N LEU A 191 -1.88 1.15 6.05
CA LEU A 191 -1.83 1.64 4.67
C LEU A 191 -0.96 0.79 3.74
N GLY A 192 -1.48 -0.38 3.36
CA GLY A 192 -0.78 -1.32 2.49
C GLY A 192 0.20 -2.24 3.24
N THR A 193 0.59 -3.33 2.59
CA THR A 193 1.25 -4.47 3.25
C THR A 193 2.64 -4.12 3.77
N GLY A 194 2.80 -4.10 5.09
CA GLY A 194 4.10 -4.20 5.75
C GLY A 194 4.46 -3.01 6.64
N GLN A 195 5.45 -3.23 7.50
CA GLN A 195 6.07 -2.18 8.31
C GLN A 195 6.74 -1.16 7.38
N PRO A 196 6.58 0.16 7.61
CA PRO A 196 7.26 1.17 6.82
C PRO A 196 8.76 1.18 7.15
N TYR A 197 9.59 1.30 6.11
CA TYR A 197 11.04 1.46 6.25
C TYR A 197 11.46 2.80 5.67
N SER A 198 12.29 3.52 6.43
CA SER A 198 12.85 4.80 6.03
C SER A 198 14.13 4.59 5.22
N ALA A 199 14.21 5.21 4.05
CA ALA A 199 15.45 5.34 3.27
C ALA A 199 15.40 6.60 2.40
N TRP A 200 16.50 7.34 2.32
CA TRP A 200 16.65 8.61 1.58
C TRP A 200 15.54 9.64 1.86
N GLY A 201 15.18 9.81 3.14
CA GLY A 201 14.12 10.75 3.56
C GLY A 201 12.70 10.34 3.17
N GLN A 202 12.51 9.18 2.55
CA GLN A 202 11.21 8.63 2.19
C GLN A 202 10.86 7.44 3.10
N ARG A 203 9.59 7.37 3.54
CA ARG A 203 9.06 6.22 4.31
C ARG A 203 8.05 5.45 3.48
N MET A 204 8.46 4.33 2.91
CA MET A 204 7.56 3.44 2.14
C MET A 204 7.68 1.97 2.59
N SER A 205 6.73 1.14 2.17
CA SER A 205 6.74 -0.29 2.51
C SER A 205 7.86 -1.00 1.73
N LEU A 206 8.37 -2.13 2.22
CA LEU A 206 9.31 -2.96 1.44
C LEU A 206 8.76 -3.35 0.04
N PRO A 207 7.47 -3.68 -0.14
CA PRO A 207 6.91 -3.89 -1.46
C PRO A 207 6.98 -2.64 -2.37
N ASP A 208 6.80 -1.43 -1.82
CA ASP A 208 6.92 -0.18 -2.56
C ASP A 208 8.38 0.10 -2.94
N TRP A 209 9.32 -0.10 -2.01
CA TRP A 209 10.75 -0.03 -2.29
C TRP A 209 11.17 -1.05 -3.35
N GLY A 210 10.59 -2.24 -3.33
CA GLY A 210 10.87 -3.25 -4.35
C GLY A 210 10.34 -2.89 -5.73
N ARG A 211 9.18 -2.22 -5.81
CA ARG A 211 8.67 -1.66 -7.06
C ARG A 211 9.55 -0.51 -7.58
N LEU A 212 9.96 0.38 -6.69
CA LEU A 212 10.80 1.55 -7.03
C LEU A 212 12.19 1.13 -7.49
N SER A 213 12.77 0.12 -6.83
CA SER A 213 14.12 -0.36 -7.13
C SER A 213 14.19 -1.44 -8.20
N GLY A 214 13.06 -2.05 -8.55
CA GLY A 214 13.01 -3.26 -9.37
C GLY A 214 13.52 -4.51 -8.65
N ILE A 215 13.81 -4.43 -7.35
CA ILE A 215 14.33 -5.53 -6.54
C ILE A 215 13.18 -6.18 -5.78
N PRO A 216 12.98 -7.51 -5.83
CA PRO A 216 11.92 -8.17 -5.08
C PRO A 216 12.01 -7.93 -3.57
N GLU A 217 10.87 -7.71 -2.90
CA GLU A 217 10.76 -7.47 -1.44
C GLU A 217 11.55 -8.51 -0.63
N GLU A 218 11.46 -9.80 -0.99
CA GLU A 218 12.13 -10.87 -0.25
C GLU A 218 13.66 -10.81 -0.35
N VAL A 219 14.19 -10.25 -1.44
CA VAL A 219 15.64 -10.03 -1.61
C VAL A 219 16.09 -8.87 -0.72
N ILE A 220 15.33 -7.77 -0.70
CA ILE A 220 15.61 -6.63 0.19
C ILE A 220 15.53 -7.07 1.66
N ARG A 221 14.45 -7.77 2.04
CA ARG A 221 14.22 -8.30 3.39
C ARG A 221 15.33 -9.26 3.82
N GLY A 222 15.70 -10.20 2.95
CA GLY A 222 16.78 -11.14 3.18
C GLY A 222 18.14 -10.45 3.37
N ARG A 223 18.39 -9.37 2.61
CA ARG A 223 19.64 -8.60 2.73
C ARG A 223 19.72 -7.80 4.02
N MET A 224 18.60 -7.24 4.47
CA MET A 224 18.50 -6.55 5.75
C MET A 224 18.71 -7.50 6.94
N HIS A 225 18.08 -8.68 6.93
CA HIS A 225 18.21 -9.64 8.03
C HIS A 225 19.55 -10.40 8.03
N GLY A 226 20.11 -10.71 6.87
CA GLY A 226 21.37 -11.46 6.78
C GLY A 226 22.61 -10.65 7.18
N HIS A 227 22.52 -9.33 7.20
CA HIS A 227 23.65 -8.43 7.45
C HIS A 227 23.36 -7.31 8.46
N GLU A 228 22.20 -7.31 9.13
CA GLU A 228 21.72 -6.23 10.02
C GLU A 228 21.77 -4.83 9.38
N LEU A 229 21.59 -4.76 8.06
CA LEU A 229 21.71 -3.52 7.29
C LEU A 229 20.45 -2.66 7.41
N THR A 230 20.65 -1.35 7.43
CA THR A 230 19.56 -0.39 7.16
C THR A 230 19.05 -0.60 5.73
N LEU A 231 17.82 -0.19 5.46
CA LEU A 231 17.23 -0.33 4.13
C LEU A 231 18.08 0.36 3.05
N GLU A 232 18.63 1.55 3.36
CA GLU A 232 19.53 2.28 2.46
C GLU A 232 20.76 1.45 2.09
N ALA A 233 21.43 0.88 3.10
CA ALA A 233 22.62 0.06 2.88
C ALA A 233 22.27 -1.26 2.17
N ALA A 234 21.11 -1.84 2.46
CA ALA A 234 20.63 -3.04 1.78
C ALA A 234 20.41 -2.79 0.28
N LEU A 235 19.71 -1.71 -0.07
CA LEU A 235 19.44 -1.33 -1.46
C LEU A 235 20.72 -0.91 -2.21
N GLN A 236 21.61 -0.15 -1.57
CA GLN A 236 22.93 0.17 -2.11
C GLN A 236 23.76 -1.08 -2.40
N SER A 237 23.75 -2.05 -1.48
CA SER A 237 24.47 -3.32 -1.66
C SER A 237 23.91 -4.18 -2.81
N LEU A 238 22.66 -3.95 -3.18
CA LEU A 238 21.98 -4.61 -4.29
C LEU A 238 22.12 -3.82 -5.59
N GLY A 239 22.97 -2.79 -5.61
CA GLY A 239 23.28 -1.97 -6.78
C GLY A 239 22.21 -0.92 -7.09
N TRP A 240 21.29 -0.66 -6.18
CA TRP A 240 20.28 0.37 -6.35
C TRP A 240 20.57 1.57 -5.45
N THR A 241 20.76 2.72 -6.08
CA THR A 241 20.72 4.04 -5.46
C THR A 241 19.67 4.86 -6.20
N PRO A 242 18.78 5.59 -5.50
CA PRO A 242 17.90 6.52 -6.20
C PRO A 242 18.76 7.54 -6.95
N GLU A 243 18.36 7.89 -8.18
CA GLU A 243 18.85 9.11 -8.82
C GLU A 243 18.61 10.24 -7.83
N ALA A 244 19.68 10.92 -7.41
CA ALA A 244 19.58 12.00 -6.44
C ALA A 244 18.44 12.93 -6.89
N PRO A 245 17.44 13.23 -6.04
CA PRO A 245 16.48 14.24 -6.40
C PRO A 245 17.29 15.50 -6.68
N ALA A 246 17.19 16.00 -7.92
CA ALA A 246 17.85 17.21 -8.36
C ALA A 246 17.74 18.23 -7.23
N THR A 247 18.91 18.62 -6.71
CA THR A 247 19.09 19.43 -5.51
C THR A 247 18.02 20.51 -5.46
N ALA A 248 17.34 20.64 -4.31
CA ALA A 248 16.30 21.62 -4.04
C ALA A 248 16.61 22.91 -4.81
N THR A 249 15.86 23.15 -5.88
CA THR A 249 16.04 24.35 -6.68
C THR A 249 15.44 25.49 -5.87
N SER A 250 16.26 26.18 -5.09
CA SER A 250 15.84 27.34 -4.32
C SER A 250 15.53 28.48 -5.30
N LEU A 251 14.24 28.76 -5.50
CA LEU A 251 13.80 30.03 -6.07
C LEU A 251 14.09 31.12 -5.04
N LEU A 252 14.94 32.07 -5.41
CA LEU A 252 15.35 33.18 -4.56
C LEU A 252 14.89 34.48 -5.19
N THR A 253 14.24 35.35 -4.40
CA THR A 253 14.03 36.74 -4.79
C THR A 253 15.27 37.53 -4.37
N VAL A 254 15.98 38.10 -5.34
CA VAL A 254 17.23 38.83 -5.14
C VAL A 254 17.16 40.20 -5.82
N GLN A 255 17.95 41.15 -5.34
CA GLN A 255 18.09 42.45 -6.01
C GLN A 255 19.02 42.32 -7.24
N VAL A 256 18.88 43.19 -8.24
CA VAL A 256 19.66 43.13 -9.51
C VAL A 256 21.17 43.03 -9.27
N HIS A 257 21.70 43.71 -8.25
CA HIS A 257 23.12 43.70 -7.91
C HIS A 257 23.61 42.43 -7.19
N GLN A 258 22.72 41.46 -6.91
CA GLN A 258 23.01 40.19 -6.23
C GLN A 258 22.97 38.98 -7.18
N LEU A 259 22.81 39.22 -8.48
CA LEU A 259 22.87 38.19 -9.52
C LEU A 259 24.28 37.59 -9.60
N GLN A 260 24.34 36.26 -9.66
CA GLN A 260 25.57 35.49 -9.83
C GLN A 260 25.64 34.84 -11.22
N PRO A 261 26.85 34.62 -11.77
CA PRO A 261 27.00 33.87 -13.01
C PRO A 261 26.43 32.46 -12.87
N GLY A 262 25.44 32.12 -13.69
CA GLY A 262 24.70 30.84 -13.62
C GLY A 262 23.29 30.95 -13.04
N ASP A 263 22.87 32.13 -12.57
CA ASP A 263 21.48 32.37 -12.19
C ASP A 263 20.55 32.42 -13.41
N LEU A 264 19.45 31.68 -13.34
CA LEU A 264 18.40 31.67 -14.37
C LEU A 264 17.26 32.59 -13.92
N ILE A 265 17.07 33.73 -14.59
CA ILE A 265 16.02 34.68 -14.26
C ILE A 265 14.66 34.07 -14.63
N VAL A 266 13.77 33.93 -13.63
CA VAL A 266 12.43 33.34 -13.79
C VAL A 266 11.37 34.43 -13.96
N SER A 267 11.50 35.52 -13.21
CA SER A 267 10.64 36.70 -13.32
C SER A 267 11.34 37.94 -12.79
N ALA A 268 11.06 39.11 -13.37
CA ALA A 268 11.57 40.39 -12.90
C ALA A 268 10.41 41.37 -12.74
N GLU A 269 10.27 41.98 -11.56
CA GLU A 269 9.22 42.95 -11.27
C GLU A 269 9.80 44.36 -11.30
N ALA A 270 9.48 45.10 -12.38
CA ALA A 270 10.14 46.36 -12.72
C ALA A 270 9.88 47.50 -11.72
N SER A 271 8.86 47.39 -10.87
CA SER A 271 8.46 48.42 -9.92
C SER A 271 9.27 48.43 -8.61
N SER A 272 9.92 47.32 -8.24
CA SER A 272 10.65 47.16 -6.97
C SER A 272 12.16 46.88 -7.14
N GLY A 273 12.60 46.54 -8.35
CA GLY A 273 13.98 46.14 -8.63
C GLY A 273 14.30 44.68 -8.25
N GLU A 274 13.32 43.94 -7.75
CA GLU A 274 13.47 42.55 -7.33
C GLU A 274 13.33 41.59 -8.52
N ILE A 275 14.24 40.62 -8.57
CA ILE A 275 14.28 39.57 -9.60
C ILE A 275 14.21 38.23 -8.89
N THR A 276 13.26 37.39 -9.31
CA THR A 276 13.22 35.99 -8.89
C THR A 276 14.14 35.19 -9.80
N VAL A 277 15.18 34.61 -9.20
CA VAL A 277 16.15 33.78 -9.89
C VAL A 277 16.12 32.34 -9.40
N ARG A 278 16.42 31.45 -10.33
CA ARG A 278 16.66 30.04 -10.11
C ARG A 278 18.18 29.84 -10.01
N ARG A 279 18.68 29.60 -8.80
CA ARG A 279 20.10 29.33 -8.55
C ARG A 279 20.31 27.83 -8.33
N HIS A 280 21.13 27.22 -9.16
CA HIS A 280 21.58 25.85 -8.94
C HIS A 280 22.75 25.88 -7.96
N HIS A 281 22.54 25.37 -6.74
CA HIS A 281 23.64 25.23 -5.78
C HIS A 281 24.58 24.14 -6.30
N VAL A 282 25.67 24.54 -6.94
CA VAL A 282 26.79 23.64 -7.19
C VAL A 282 27.54 23.53 -5.88
N ASP A 283 27.39 22.42 -5.18
CA ASP A 283 28.29 22.09 -4.08
C ASP A 283 29.70 21.84 -4.66
N THR A 284 30.47 22.91 -4.85
CA THR A 284 31.91 22.82 -5.09
C THR A 284 32.56 22.36 -3.79
N HIS A 285 32.62 21.04 -3.58
CA HIS A 285 33.61 20.47 -2.69
C HIS A 285 35.00 20.81 -3.25
N PRO A 286 35.88 21.46 -2.47
CA PRO A 286 37.26 21.62 -2.90
C PRO A 286 37.92 20.24 -3.01
N PRO A 287 38.79 20.01 -4.01
CA PRO A 287 39.48 18.74 -4.17
C PRO A 287 40.33 18.48 -2.91
N ARG A 288 40.02 17.39 -2.20
CA ARG A 288 40.84 16.94 -1.07
C ARG A 288 42.23 16.57 -1.58
N HIS A 289 43.20 17.43 -1.25
CA HIS A 289 44.62 17.16 -1.44
C HIS A 289 45.00 15.82 -0.80
N ALA A 290 45.64 14.98 -1.60
CA ALA A 290 46.31 13.77 -1.15
C ALA A 290 47.46 14.14 -0.20
N SER A 291 47.42 13.63 1.02
CA SER A 291 48.60 13.50 1.89
C SER A 291 48.33 12.40 2.90
N ARG A 292 48.84 11.20 2.59
CA ARG A 292 48.87 10.04 3.47
C ARG A 292 50.33 9.83 3.88
N PRO A 293 50.72 10.02 5.15
CA PRO A 293 52.01 9.53 5.63
C PRO A 293 51.92 8.02 5.88
N MET A 294 52.91 7.27 5.38
CA MET A 294 53.08 5.84 5.65
C MET A 294 53.40 5.62 7.14
N ALA A 295 52.57 4.84 7.83
CA ALA A 295 52.93 4.19 9.09
C ALA A 295 53.08 2.68 8.86
N GLN A 296 54.24 2.17 9.25
CA GLN A 296 54.73 0.81 9.01
C GLN A 296 53.99 -0.23 9.85
N LYS A 297 53.84 -1.45 9.31
CA LYS A 297 53.29 -2.63 9.99
C LYS A 297 54.23 -3.10 11.11
N PRO A 298 53.75 -3.43 12.31
CA PRO A 298 54.50 -4.31 13.22
C PRO A 298 54.24 -5.79 12.91
N ALA A 299 55.30 -6.58 13.02
CA ALA A 299 55.39 -8.00 12.69
C ALA A 299 54.78 -8.91 13.78
N THR A 300 54.23 -10.04 13.32
CA THR A 300 53.62 -11.13 14.12
C THR A 300 54.69 -11.93 14.90
N PRO A 301 54.50 -12.22 16.21
CA PRO A 301 55.36 -13.16 16.93
C PRO A 301 54.88 -14.63 16.78
N PRO A 302 55.78 -15.63 16.86
CA PRO A 302 55.47 -17.05 16.65
C PRO A 302 54.82 -17.75 17.85
N PRO A 303 54.17 -18.92 17.65
CA PRO A 303 53.38 -19.61 18.67
C PRO A 303 54.23 -20.42 19.66
N GLY A 304 53.89 -20.32 20.95
CA GLY A 304 54.44 -21.14 22.04
C GLY A 304 53.73 -22.50 22.22
N PRO A 305 54.35 -23.45 22.95
CA PRO A 305 53.99 -24.88 22.91
C PRO A 305 52.76 -25.24 23.76
N GLN A 306 51.98 -26.21 23.26
CA GLN A 306 50.80 -26.78 23.92
C GLN A 306 51.17 -27.65 25.13
N PRO A 307 50.44 -27.56 26.27
CA PRO A 307 50.60 -28.49 27.38
C PRO A 307 49.81 -29.80 27.18
N ALA A 308 50.46 -30.88 27.63
CA ALA A 308 50.09 -32.28 27.44
C ALA A 308 48.81 -32.74 28.18
N ARG A 309 48.11 -33.67 27.52
CA ARG A 309 47.00 -34.47 28.08
C ARG A 309 47.47 -35.24 29.31
N ARG A 310 46.78 -35.06 30.45
CA ARG A 310 46.79 -36.02 31.55
C ARG A 310 45.59 -36.93 31.45
N SER A 311 45.89 -38.20 31.25
CA SER A 311 45.07 -39.38 31.47
C SER A 311 44.72 -39.53 32.95
N ALA A 312 43.47 -39.83 33.24
CA ALA A 312 43.05 -40.50 34.46
C ALA A 312 42.07 -41.60 34.07
N GLY A 313 42.46 -42.85 34.30
CA GLY A 313 41.59 -44.00 34.25
C GLY A 313 41.59 -44.66 35.62
N ARG A 314 40.40 -44.93 36.16
CA ARG A 314 39.94 -46.21 36.71
C ARG A 314 38.52 -46.05 37.20
#